data_AF-A0A1Y5FAW0-F1
#
_entry.id   AF-A0A1Y5FAW0-F1
#
_cell.length_a   1.000
_cell.length_b   1.000
_cell.length_c   1.000
_cell.angle_alpha   90.00
_cell.angle_beta   90.00
_cell.angle_gamma   90.00
#
_symmetry.space_group_name_H-M   'P 1'
#
loop_
_entity.id
_entity.type
_entity.pdbx_description
1 polymer ?
#
loop_
_entity_poly.entity_id
_entity_poly.type
_entity_poly.pdbx_seq_one_letter_code
_entity_poly.pdbx_strand_id
1 'polypeptide(L)'
;MRTIAKSATKKKVAKKKATSKKKTTKKAIAKKSSDKRVFPQSAHDKFMANKENKKRYEKKKVSFELEYQMQRAMEGLDMDKTSLSKKLKVNKSEVTRKLQGGISKANLTTVAKYASALNQTFIPLIIPKEKEEEVMELLASVL
;
A
#
# COMPACT_ATOMS: atom_id res chain seq x y z
N MET A 1 33.07 -40.50 13.03
CA MET A 1 33.62 -40.65 11.67
C MET A 1 32.91 -41.80 10.97
N ARG A 2 32.42 -41.62 9.73
CA ARG A 2 31.90 -42.69 8.87
C ARG A 2 32.42 -42.45 7.44
N THR A 3 32.71 -43.54 6.73
CA THR A 3 33.56 -43.55 5.54
C THR A 3 32.79 -43.92 4.27
N ILE A 4 33.15 -43.21 3.18
CA ILE A 4 33.30 -43.70 1.80
C ILE A 4 32.11 -44.43 1.13
N ALA A 5 31.59 -43.81 0.05
CA ALA A 5 31.28 -44.52 -1.19
C ALA A 5 31.65 -43.65 -2.41
N LYS A 6 32.36 -44.22 -3.38
CA LYS A 6 32.78 -43.60 -4.66
C LYS A 6 32.17 -44.37 -5.84
N SER A 7 32.26 -43.79 -7.05
CA SER A 7 32.04 -44.45 -8.37
C SER A 7 30.56 -44.78 -8.70
N ALA A 8 30.06 -44.93 -9.93
CA ALA A 8 30.55 -44.74 -11.33
C ALA A 8 29.28 -44.45 -12.23
N THR A 9 29.25 -44.32 -13.57
CA THR A 9 30.22 -44.48 -14.68
C THR A 9 29.83 -43.57 -15.87
N LYS A 10 30.71 -43.40 -16.87
CA LYS A 10 30.38 -42.83 -18.21
C LYS A 10 29.46 -43.74 -19.02
N LYS A 11 28.62 -43.18 -19.92
CA LYS A 11 28.55 -43.70 -21.31
C LYS A 11 28.11 -42.64 -22.33
N LYS A 12 28.92 -42.50 -23.40
CA LYS A 12 28.56 -41.78 -24.63
C LYS A 12 27.61 -42.65 -25.46
N VAL A 13 26.66 -42.03 -26.15
CA VAL A 13 26.13 -42.52 -27.43
C VAL A 13 26.14 -41.34 -28.42
N ALA A 14 26.43 -41.62 -29.68
CA ALA A 14 26.68 -40.61 -30.72
C ALA A 14 25.91 -40.91 -32.02
N LYS A 15 25.91 -39.93 -32.94
CA LYS A 15 25.27 -39.94 -34.27
C LYS A 15 23.74 -39.75 -34.18
N LYS A 16 23.05 -39.14 -35.16
CA LYS A 16 23.40 -38.87 -36.57
C LYS A 16 23.17 -37.42 -36.99
N LYS A 17 23.91 -36.97 -38.02
CA LYS A 17 23.58 -35.79 -38.83
C LYS A 17 22.33 -36.09 -39.67
N ALA A 18 21.44 -35.12 -39.82
CA ALA A 18 20.47 -35.08 -40.92
C ALA A 18 20.28 -33.61 -41.35
N THR A 19 20.73 -33.29 -42.56
CA THR A 19 20.57 -31.97 -43.17
C THR A 19 19.16 -31.83 -43.76
N SER A 20 18.41 -30.79 -43.38
CA SER A 20 17.42 -30.22 -44.30
C SER A 20 17.45 -28.69 -44.26
N LYS A 21 17.76 -28.09 -45.41
CA LYS A 21 17.63 -26.64 -45.61
C LYS A 21 16.16 -26.35 -45.90
N LYS A 22 15.38 -25.92 -44.91
CA LYS A 22 14.06 -25.31 -45.17
C LYS A 22 14.17 -23.80 -44.91
N LYS A 23 14.26 -23.03 -46.00
CA LYS A 23 14.22 -21.55 -45.97
C LYS A 23 12.90 -21.13 -45.33
N THR A 24 12.91 -20.82 -44.04
CA THR A 24 11.85 -20.03 -43.44
C THR A 24 12.02 -18.60 -43.91
N THR A 25 11.11 -18.14 -44.76
CA THR A 25 10.95 -16.73 -45.10
C THR A 25 10.59 -15.99 -43.82
N LYS A 26 11.61 -15.49 -43.10
CA LYS A 26 11.47 -14.46 -42.08
C LYS A 26 10.95 -13.20 -42.77
N LYS A 27 9.64 -13.15 -43.03
CA LYS A 27 8.96 -11.91 -43.38
C LYS A 27 9.08 -11.04 -42.14
N ALA A 28 10.00 -10.07 -42.21
CA ALA A 28 10.29 -9.19 -41.10
C ALA A 28 9.06 -8.34 -40.82
N ILE A 29 8.22 -8.81 -39.88
CA ILE A 29 7.35 -7.91 -39.13
C ILE A 29 8.33 -7.04 -38.35
N ALA A 30 8.64 -5.88 -38.93
CA ALA A 30 9.43 -4.87 -38.28
C ALA A 30 8.79 -4.61 -36.93
N LYS A 31 9.49 -4.98 -35.84
CA LYS A 31 9.22 -4.40 -34.54
C LYS A 31 9.44 -2.91 -34.72
N LYS A 32 8.37 -2.17 -35.01
CA LYS A 32 8.37 -0.71 -34.89
C LYS A 32 8.98 -0.43 -33.53
N SER A 33 10.13 0.22 -33.53
CA SER A 33 10.80 0.64 -32.31
C SER A 33 9.80 1.44 -31.51
N SER A 34 9.28 0.84 -30.43
CA SER A 34 8.48 1.55 -29.44
C SER A 34 9.42 2.58 -28.82
N ASP A 35 9.33 3.77 -29.38
CA ASP A 35 10.03 4.99 -29.03
C ASP A 35 10.23 5.07 -27.51
N LYS A 36 11.44 4.71 -27.05
CA LYS A 36 11.80 4.69 -25.63
C LYS A 36 12.06 6.14 -25.16
N ARG A 37 11.03 6.97 -25.25
CA ARG A 37 10.96 8.22 -24.49
C ARG A 37 11.08 7.86 -23.02
N VAL A 38 12.27 8.05 -22.47
CA VAL A 38 12.50 8.01 -21.03
C VAL A 38 11.77 9.22 -20.45
N PHE A 39 10.52 9.02 -20.05
CA PHE A 39 9.75 10.06 -19.37
C PHE A 39 10.56 10.50 -18.14
N PRO A 40 10.86 11.80 -17.99
CA PRO A 40 11.61 12.27 -16.84
C PRO A 40 10.80 11.96 -15.58
N GLN A 41 11.42 11.24 -14.64
CA GLN A 41 10.80 10.93 -13.35
C GLN A 41 10.20 12.19 -12.73
N SER A 42 8.96 12.10 -12.27
CA SER A 42 8.26 13.24 -11.68
C SER A 42 8.97 13.70 -10.41
N ALA A 43 8.70 14.94 -9.99
CA ALA A 43 9.21 15.44 -8.71
C ALA A 43 8.78 14.54 -7.53
N HIS A 44 7.59 13.94 -7.61
CA HIS A 44 7.09 12.97 -6.64
C HIS A 44 7.92 11.67 -6.64
N ASP A 45 8.23 11.10 -7.81
CA ASP A 45 8.99 9.85 -7.89
C ASP A 45 10.41 10.04 -7.34
N LYS A 46 11.05 11.17 -7.67
CA LYS A 46 12.36 11.56 -7.12
C LYS A 46 12.30 11.76 -5.61
N PHE A 47 11.22 12.35 -5.09
CA PHE A 47 11.02 12.53 -3.65
C PHE A 47 10.85 11.17 -2.94
N MET A 48 10.04 10.27 -3.50
CA MET A 48 9.73 8.95 -2.94
C MET A 48 10.86 7.92 -3.11
N ALA A 49 11.80 8.14 -4.03
CA ALA A 49 13.02 7.35 -4.15
C ALA A 49 13.94 7.50 -2.91
N ASN A 50 13.88 8.63 -2.20
CA ASN A 50 14.59 8.80 -0.95
C ASN A 50 13.84 8.10 0.20
N LYS A 51 14.51 7.12 0.83
CA LYS A 51 13.97 6.27 1.92
C LYS A 51 13.51 7.06 3.15
N GLU A 52 14.13 8.20 3.47
CA GLU A 52 13.68 9.05 4.59
C GLU A 52 12.42 9.83 4.23
N ASN A 53 12.39 10.41 3.04
CA ASN A 53 11.23 11.15 2.54
C ASN A 53 10.01 10.23 2.43
N LYS A 54 10.19 9.01 1.89
CA LYS A 54 9.16 7.98 1.83
C LYS A 54 8.61 7.63 3.23
N LYS A 55 9.46 7.36 4.22
CA LYS A 55 9.02 7.12 5.62
C LYS A 55 8.26 8.31 6.22
N ARG A 56 8.72 9.54 5.97
CA ARG A 56 8.04 10.77 6.44
C ARG A 56 6.68 10.95 5.76
N TYR A 57 6.58 10.62 4.48
CA TYR A 57 5.33 10.63 3.71
C TYR A 57 4.35 9.57 4.22
N GLU A 58 4.77 8.30 4.33
CA GLU A 58 3.93 7.19 4.82
C GLU A 58 3.35 7.49 6.22
N LYS A 59 4.18 7.99 7.15
CA LYS A 59 3.71 8.38 8.49
C LYS A 59 2.68 9.53 8.46
N LYS A 60 2.85 10.50 7.55
CA LYS A 60 1.88 11.59 7.35
C LYS A 60 0.61 11.09 6.66
N LYS A 61 0.71 10.18 5.69
CA LYS A 61 -0.41 9.59 4.95
C LYS A 61 -1.40 8.91 5.91
N VAL A 62 -0.93 7.99 6.76
CA VAL A 62 -1.78 7.31 7.75
C VAL A 62 -2.47 8.29 8.71
N SER A 63 -1.78 9.35 9.10
CA SER A 63 -2.36 10.40 9.96
C SER A 63 -3.45 11.19 9.23
N PHE A 64 -3.19 11.56 7.98
CA PHE A 64 -4.11 12.29 7.11
C PHE A 64 -5.36 11.47 6.77
N GLU A 65 -5.22 10.16 6.53
CA GLU A 65 -6.36 9.26 6.26
C GLU A 65 -7.34 9.24 7.44
N LEU A 66 -6.83 9.20 8.68
CA LEU A 66 -7.68 9.28 9.88
C LEU A 66 -8.33 10.66 10.06
N GLU A 67 -7.61 11.75 9.77
CA GLU A 67 -8.15 13.12 9.80
C GLU A 67 -9.25 13.30 8.74
N TYR A 68 -9.04 12.76 7.54
CA TYR A 68 -10.01 12.77 6.45
C TYR A 68 -11.27 11.96 6.80
N GLN A 69 -11.12 10.76 7.36
CA GLN A 69 -12.26 9.95 7.83
C GLN A 69 -13.09 10.69 8.89
N MET A 70 -12.46 11.33 9.88
CA MET A 70 -13.17 12.13 10.87
C MET A 70 -13.88 13.35 10.25
N GLN A 71 -13.24 14.04 9.31
CA GLN A 71 -13.81 15.17 8.59
C GLN A 71 -15.01 14.75 7.73
N ARG A 72 -14.94 13.60 7.03
CA ARG A 72 -16.06 13.03 6.27
C ARG A 72 -17.22 12.57 7.15
N ALA A 73 -16.92 12.01 8.34
CA ALA A 73 -17.95 11.66 9.32
C ALA A 73 -18.62 12.90 9.95
N MET A 74 -17.89 14.01 10.09
CA MET A 74 -18.47 15.31 10.47
C MET A 74 -19.39 15.87 9.37
N GLU A 75 -18.95 15.84 8.11
CA GLU A 75 -19.74 16.26 6.95
C GLU A 75 -21.03 15.45 6.81
N GLY A 76 -20.96 14.11 6.96
CA GLY A 76 -22.14 13.23 6.90
C GLY A 76 -23.13 13.39 8.08
N LEU A 77 -22.81 14.23 9.07
CA LEU A 77 -23.68 14.56 10.21
C LEU A 77 -24.01 16.06 10.30
N ASP A 78 -23.66 16.84 9.26
CA ASP A 78 -23.71 18.32 9.26
C ASP A 78 -23.08 18.95 10.52
N MET A 79 -22.06 18.29 11.08
CA MET A 79 -21.52 18.61 12.40
C MET A 79 -20.32 19.55 12.30
N ASP A 80 -20.46 20.76 12.83
CA ASP A 80 -19.36 21.72 12.91
C ASP A 80 -18.39 21.40 14.09
N LYS A 81 -17.19 21.99 14.06
CA LYS A 81 -16.17 21.81 15.11
C LYS A 81 -16.64 22.27 16.50
N THR A 82 -17.59 23.20 16.58
CA THR A 82 -18.18 23.69 17.84
C THR A 82 -19.16 22.68 18.43
N SER A 83 -19.95 22.02 17.58
CA SER A 83 -20.90 20.97 17.98
C SER A 83 -20.15 19.71 18.42
N LEU A 84 -19.09 19.32 17.70
CA LEU A 84 -18.20 18.24 18.13
C LEU A 84 -17.50 18.56 19.47
N SER A 85 -17.04 19.80 19.68
CA SER A 85 -16.41 20.18 20.96
C SER A 85 -17.40 20.16 22.13
N LYS A 86 -18.66 20.55 21.90
CA LYS A 86 -19.76 20.40 22.88
C LYS A 86 -20.01 18.92 23.22
N LYS A 87 -20.15 18.03 22.22
CA LYS A 87 -20.31 16.58 22.44
C LYS A 87 -19.17 15.97 23.26
N LEU A 88 -17.93 16.33 22.92
CA LEU A 88 -16.72 15.84 23.60
C LEU A 88 -16.45 16.50 24.97
N LYS A 89 -17.16 17.58 25.32
CA LYS A 89 -16.92 18.42 26.50
C LYS A 89 -15.48 18.97 26.57
N VAL A 90 -14.94 19.40 25.42
CA VAL A 90 -13.59 19.98 25.29
C VAL A 90 -13.63 21.33 24.56
N ASN A 91 -12.51 22.04 24.56
CA ASN A 91 -12.39 23.33 23.88
C ASN A 91 -12.37 23.17 22.34
N LYS A 92 -13.02 24.08 21.60
CA LYS A 92 -13.01 24.11 20.12
C LYS A 92 -11.60 24.15 19.53
N SER A 93 -10.66 24.81 20.21
CA SER A 93 -9.25 24.85 19.84
C SER A 93 -8.57 23.48 19.94
N GLU A 94 -8.98 22.63 20.88
CA GLU A 94 -8.47 21.25 20.99
C GLU A 94 -8.97 20.39 19.83
N VAL A 95 -10.28 20.43 19.54
CA VAL A 95 -10.87 19.74 18.37
C VAL A 95 -10.19 20.18 17.07
N THR A 96 -10.00 21.49 16.91
CA THR A 96 -9.34 22.07 15.73
C THR A 96 -7.90 21.57 15.61
N ARG A 97 -7.13 21.59 16.71
CA ARG A 97 -5.75 21.06 16.76
C ARG A 97 -5.69 19.56 16.46
N LYS A 98 -6.67 18.77 16.93
CA LYS A 98 -6.72 17.33 16.67
C LYS A 98 -7.00 17.02 15.20
N LEU A 99 -7.96 17.71 14.58
CA LEU A 99 -8.31 17.56 13.16
C LEU A 99 -7.31 18.21 12.17
N GLN A 100 -6.23 18.84 12.66
CA GLN A 100 -5.21 19.49 11.85
C GLN A 100 -3.80 19.00 12.26
N GLY A 101 -3.48 17.74 11.95
CA GLY A 101 -2.20 17.10 12.28
C GLY A 101 -2.10 16.53 13.71
N GLY A 102 -2.98 16.91 14.63
CA GLY A 102 -2.90 16.54 16.05
C GLY A 102 -3.39 15.14 16.39
N ILE A 103 -4.16 14.48 15.50
CA ILE A 103 -4.63 13.10 15.72
C ILE A 103 -3.46 12.12 15.67
N SER A 104 -2.41 12.42 14.89
CA SER A 104 -1.16 11.64 14.78
C SER A 104 -0.44 11.40 16.11
N LYS A 105 -0.77 12.18 17.15
CA LYS A 105 -0.22 12.10 18.51
C LYS A 105 -1.29 11.75 19.55
N ALA A 106 -2.49 11.40 19.13
CA ALA A 106 -3.57 10.94 20.01
C ALA A 106 -3.37 9.46 20.37
N ASN A 107 -3.75 9.06 21.58
CA ASN A 107 -3.83 7.64 21.91
C ASN A 107 -5.13 7.03 21.33
N LEU A 108 -5.18 5.70 21.23
CA LEU A 108 -6.34 4.99 20.68
C LEU A 108 -7.64 5.33 21.42
N THR A 109 -7.58 5.56 22.74
CA THR A 109 -8.73 5.98 23.56
C THR A 109 -9.29 7.34 23.13
N THR A 110 -8.44 8.32 22.76
CA THR A 110 -8.89 9.60 22.20
C THR A 110 -9.53 9.39 20.83
N VAL A 111 -8.93 8.58 19.96
CA VAL A 111 -9.49 8.29 18.63
C VAL A 111 -10.87 7.64 18.75
N ALA A 112 -11.03 6.66 19.65
CA ALA A 112 -12.31 6.02 19.95
C ALA A 112 -13.37 6.99 20.50
N LYS A 113 -12.98 7.93 21.38
CA LYS A 113 -13.87 8.99 21.88
C LYS A 113 -14.35 9.92 20.74
N TYR A 114 -13.46 10.29 19.82
CA TYR A 114 -13.82 11.11 18.67
C TYR A 114 -14.77 10.36 17.72
N ALA A 115 -14.49 9.09 17.41
CA ALA A 115 -15.39 8.26 16.61
C ALA A 115 -16.78 8.13 17.28
N SER A 116 -16.83 7.82 18.58
CA SER A 116 -18.09 7.70 19.32
C SER A 116 -18.90 9.00 19.34
N ALA A 117 -18.24 10.17 19.48
CA ALA A 117 -18.92 11.47 19.38
C ALA A 117 -19.49 11.73 17.96
N LEU A 118 -18.88 11.15 16.93
CA LEU A 118 -19.34 11.15 15.54
C LEU A 118 -20.27 9.97 15.21
N ASN A 119 -20.85 9.30 16.21
CA ASN A 119 -21.72 8.14 16.06
C ASN A 119 -21.07 6.96 15.26
N GLN A 120 -19.73 6.88 15.25
CA GLN A 120 -18.94 5.83 14.61
C GLN A 120 -18.32 4.88 15.65
N THR A 121 -18.16 3.61 15.30
CA THR A 121 -17.40 2.64 16.11
C THR A 121 -15.95 2.57 15.63
N PHE A 122 -14.99 2.93 16.47
CA PHE A 122 -13.57 2.74 16.16
C PHE A 122 -13.12 1.30 16.47
N ILE A 123 -12.73 0.56 15.43
CA ILE A 123 -12.26 -0.83 15.56
C ILE A 123 -10.77 -0.88 15.19
N PRO A 124 -9.84 -0.95 16.16
CA PRO A 124 -8.42 -1.15 15.87
C PRO A 124 -8.17 -2.61 15.48
N LEU A 125 -7.94 -2.87 14.20
CA LEU A 125 -7.62 -4.20 13.67
C LEU A 125 -6.11 -4.40 13.49
N ILE A 126 -5.63 -5.60 13.78
CA ILE A 126 -4.27 -6.08 13.49
C ILE A 126 -4.44 -7.40 12.74
N ILE A 127 -3.93 -7.46 11.51
CA ILE A 127 -4.07 -8.63 10.62
C ILE A 127 -2.71 -9.04 10.04
N PRO A 128 -2.50 -10.34 9.73
CA PRO A 128 -1.34 -10.79 8.96
C PRO A 128 -1.33 -10.11 7.58
N LYS A 129 -0.15 -9.71 7.09
CA LYS A 129 -0.02 -9.01 5.80
C LYS A 129 -0.43 -9.89 4.63
N GLU A 130 -0.24 -11.19 4.78
CA GLU A 130 -0.60 -12.23 3.82
C GLU A 130 -2.13 -12.36 3.63
N LYS A 131 -2.92 -11.73 4.52
CA LYS A 131 -4.39 -11.70 4.50
C LYS A 131 -4.97 -10.29 4.39
N GLU A 132 -4.16 -9.29 4.08
CA GLU A 132 -4.61 -7.89 3.99
C GLU A 132 -5.71 -7.72 2.93
N GLU A 133 -5.52 -8.28 1.74
CA GLU A 133 -6.48 -8.23 0.64
C GLU A 133 -7.80 -8.97 0.99
N GLU A 134 -7.72 -10.21 1.47
CA GLU A 134 -8.87 -11.05 1.89
C GLU A 134 -9.75 -10.35 2.93
N VAL A 135 -9.13 -9.73 3.95
CA VAL A 135 -9.87 -9.03 5.01
C VAL A 135 -10.47 -7.72 4.49
N MET A 136 -9.78 -7.00 3.61
CA MET A 136 -10.29 -5.74 3.05
C MET A 136 -11.47 -5.98 2.10
N GLU A 137 -11.45 -7.05 1.29
CA GLU A 137 -12.60 -7.47 0.48
C GLU A 137 -13.81 -7.84 1.35
N LEU A 138 -13.58 -8.59 2.44
CA LEU A 138 -14.63 -8.95 3.39
C LEU A 138 -15.26 -7.69 4.03
N LEU A 139 -14.45 -6.74 4.49
CA LEU A 139 -14.95 -5.49 5.09
C LEU A 139 -15.73 -4.63 4.08
N ALA A 140 -15.27 -4.55 2.82
CA ALA A 140 -15.96 -3.83 1.75
C ALA A 140 -17.28 -4.48 1.31
N SER A 141 -17.53 -5.74 1.67
CA SER A 141 -18.80 -6.42 1.40
C SER A 141 -19.89 -6.17 2.46
N VAL A 142 -19.53 -5.57 3.60
CA VAL A 142 -20.39 -5.40 4.78
C VAL A 142 -20.73 -3.92 5.07
N LEU A 143 -19.97 -2.98 4.51
CA LEU A 143 -20.05 -1.52 4.76
C LEU A 143 -20.53 -0.74 3.54
#